data_AF-A0A7U9N4F8-F1
#
_entry.id   AF-A0A7U9N4F8-F1
#
_cell.length_a   1.000
_cell.length_b   1.000
_cell.length_c   1.000
_cell.angle_alpha   90.00
_cell.angle_beta   90.00
_cell.angle_gamma   90.00
#
_symmetry.space_group_name_H-M   'P 1'
#
loop_
_entity.id
_entity.type
_entity.pdbx_description
1 polymer ?
#
loop_
_entity_poly.entity_id
_entity_poly.type
_entity_poly.pdbx_seq_one_letter_code
_entity_poly.pdbx_strand_id
1 'polypeptide(L)'
;MEQNQVAAFAEENMKTIYAYALSRVSNREDAEELALEQDRQEQLARLRRELSLLSREYRECTLCYYFEGLSCQETAEKLGISLHMTKYYLFKTRKLLKEGIGMEREYGTKSYKPSKFTFKTLFSGNYNPEYRCLFDRLLPGNILLSAYYTPVTVGELALELGVPTAYLENEADLLVRYGLLNVLPAGKETGSGRDRYQTNIVILTEEYRGELYDKLTCLCTEPLADILGSLRSQLTSLRKIGFRGADLEEERLLWPLFWLLMHRGNRRFDQHGNGLYSYHSLYGDATGINMGISYSEAENPYTSSDFAGYARIDDNYAASFANFGILPPKNRYCQRDAETARCAIYSGSEAYVLFSQAELSTVETLLEPQIRAMADLYGQMVSLAQNLLLTHAPQSVAGLIPNVVGKTLFFDTVGLLGKCALDSGALRLPPTELPLAVFLYQIVPLQ
;
A
#
# COMPACT_ATOMS: atom_id res chain seq x y z
N MET A 1 -5.14 -6.23 25.94
CA MET A 1 -4.94 -7.67 25.64
C MET A 1 -3.46 -7.99 25.38
N GLU A 2 -2.71 -7.16 24.64
CA GLU A 2 -1.28 -7.41 24.34
C GLU A 2 -0.30 -7.16 25.51
N GLN A 3 -0.50 -6.14 26.38
CA GLN A 3 0.36 -5.95 27.57
C GLN A 3 0.39 -7.18 28.50
N ASN A 4 -0.74 -7.91 28.61
CA ASN A 4 -0.81 -9.16 29.40
C ASN A 4 0.01 -10.29 28.78
N GLN A 5 0.22 -10.31 27.46
CA GLN A 5 1.02 -11.35 26.79
C GLN A 5 2.52 -11.10 26.97
N VAL A 6 2.97 -9.83 26.94
CA VAL A 6 4.36 -9.47 27.26
C VAL A 6 4.67 -9.79 28.72
N ALA A 7 3.75 -9.45 29.64
CA ALA A 7 3.88 -9.80 31.05
C ALA A 7 3.95 -11.32 31.26
N ALA A 8 3.08 -12.09 30.60
CA ALA A 8 3.10 -13.55 30.66
C ALA A 8 4.39 -14.16 30.08
N PHE A 9 4.90 -13.63 28.96
CA PHE A 9 6.18 -14.05 28.40
C PHE A 9 7.34 -13.78 29.37
N ALA A 10 7.36 -12.60 29.99
CA ALA A 10 8.35 -12.26 31.00
C ALA A 10 8.25 -13.20 32.21
N GLU A 11 7.05 -13.49 32.70
CA GLU A 11 6.82 -14.38 33.85
C GLU A 11 7.23 -15.84 33.57
N GLU A 12 6.91 -16.36 32.39
CA GLU A 12 7.26 -17.72 31.95
C GLU A 12 8.78 -17.89 31.85
N ASN A 13 9.48 -16.87 31.36
CA ASN A 13 10.93 -16.91 31.15
C ASN A 13 11.73 -16.38 32.36
N MET A 14 11.08 -15.73 33.32
CA MET A 14 11.74 -15.14 34.49
C MET A 14 12.50 -16.18 35.30
N LYS A 15 12.00 -17.42 35.42
CA LYS A 15 12.70 -18.49 36.17
C LYS A 15 14.09 -18.80 35.61
N THR A 16 14.23 -18.81 34.29
CA THR A 16 15.51 -19.05 33.61
C THR A 16 16.48 -17.89 33.80
N ILE A 17 15.95 -16.66 33.73
CA ILE A 17 16.72 -15.42 33.96
C ILE A 17 17.17 -15.33 35.42
N TYR A 18 16.28 -15.63 36.37
CA TYR A 18 16.57 -15.65 37.81
C TYR A 18 17.58 -16.74 38.18
N ALA A 19 17.48 -17.93 37.60
CA ALA A 19 18.45 -19.00 37.82
C ALA A 19 19.86 -18.60 37.34
N TYR A 20 19.97 -17.93 36.19
CA TYR A 20 21.23 -17.36 35.71
C TYR A 20 21.76 -16.25 36.65
N ALA A 21 20.90 -15.34 37.10
CA ALA A 21 21.28 -14.27 38.02
C ALA A 21 21.75 -14.81 39.39
N LEU A 22 21.04 -15.78 39.98
CA LEU A 22 21.42 -16.42 41.25
C LEU A 22 22.75 -17.18 41.15
N SER A 23 23.09 -17.73 39.98
CA SER A 23 24.38 -18.40 39.78
C SER A 23 25.60 -17.46 39.84
N ARG A 24 25.38 -16.14 39.78
CA ARG A 24 26.43 -15.10 39.80
C ARG A 24 26.71 -14.53 41.19
N VAL A 25 25.97 -14.93 42.21
CA VAL A 25 26.02 -14.29 43.54
C VAL A 25 26.41 -15.32 44.59
N SER A 26 27.67 -15.28 45.01
CA SER A 26 28.29 -16.27 45.91
C SER A 26 28.10 -15.92 47.39
N ASN A 27 27.93 -14.64 47.72
CA ASN A 27 27.71 -14.16 49.08
C ASN A 27 26.83 -12.89 49.11
N ARG A 28 26.52 -12.37 50.30
CA ARG A 28 25.66 -11.20 50.49
C ARG A 28 26.29 -9.88 50.01
N GLU A 29 27.60 -9.71 50.14
CA GLU A 29 28.31 -8.49 49.70
C GLU A 29 28.31 -8.40 48.17
N ASP A 30 28.55 -9.51 47.47
CA ASP A 30 28.44 -9.64 46.02
C ASP A 30 27.01 -9.28 45.54
N ALA A 31 25.99 -9.62 46.35
CA ALA A 31 24.59 -9.32 46.04
C ALA A 31 24.29 -7.82 46.14
N GLU A 32 24.81 -7.16 47.18
CA GLU A 32 24.63 -5.72 47.43
C GLU A 32 25.37 -4.88 46.37
N GLU A 33 26.59 -5.27 45.98
CA GLU A 33 27.34 -4.60 44.91
C GLU A 33 26.65 -4.76 43.54
N LEU A 34 26.16 -5.96 43.22
CA LEU A 34 25.43 -6.22 41.97
C LEU A 34 24.14 -5.40 41.88
N ALA A 35 23.40 -5.26 42.99
CA ALA A 35 22.17 -4.47 43.04
C ALA A 35 22.44 -2.97 42.81
N LEU A 36 23.50 -2.42 43.39
CA LEU A 36 23.90 -1.02 43.18
C LEU A 36 24.33 -0.77 41.73
N GLU A 37 25.07 -1.69 41.14
CA GLU A 37 25.46 -1.60 39.73
C GLU A 37 24.23 -1.69 38.81
N GLN A 38 23.26 -2.55 39.12
CA GLN A 38 21.99 -2.65 38.39
C GLN A 38 21.18 -1.35 38.44
N ASP A 39 21.02 -0.74 39.62
CA ASP A 39 20.34 0.55 39.77
C ASP A 39 21.04 1.65 38.96
N ARG A 40 22.38 1.69 39.01
CA ARG A 40 23.17 2.63 38.21
C ARG A 40 22.97 2.43 36.71
N GLN A 41 22.97 1.19 36.23
CA GLN A 41 22.71 0.87 34.83
C GLN A 41 21.29 1.26 34.41
N GLU A 42 20.30 1.06 35.28
CA GLU A 42 18.92 1.46 35.02
C GLU A 42 18.78 2.99 34.92
N GLN A 43 19.38 3.73 35.85
CA GLN A 43 19.41 5.20 35.79
C GLN A 43 20.10 5.72 34.52
N LEU A 44 21.20 5.09 34.11
CA LEU A 44 21.87 5.42 32.85
C LEU A 44 21.00 5.08 31.63
N ALA A 45 20.28 3.96 31.65
CA ALA A 45 19.36 3.59 30.59
C ALA A 45 18.21 4.60 30.45
N ARG A 46 17.62 5.04 31.58
CA ARG A 46 16.60 6.11 31.60
C ARG A 46 17.16 7.43 31.07
N LEU A 47 18.36 7.83 31.50
CA LEU A 47 19.01 9.03 30.97
C LEU A 47 19.24 8.95 29.46
N ARG A 48 19.74 7.81 28.94
CA ARG A 48 19.92 7.58 27.50
C ARG A 48 18.60 7.65 26.74
N ARG A 49 17.52 7.07 27.29
CA ARG A 49 16.17 7.18 26.72
C ARG A 49 15.75 8.64 26.62
N GLU A 50 15.85 9.42 27.70
CA GLU A 50 15.43 10.83 27.66
C GLU A 50 16.31 11.69 26.75
N LEU A 51 17.62 11.44 26.69
CA LEU A 51 18.50 12.08 25.72
C LEU A 51 18.07 11.76 24.27
N SER A 52 17.62 10.53 24.02
CA SER A 52 17.12 10.09 22.71
C SER A 52 15.79 10.74 22.28
N LEU A 53 15.07 11.38 23.21
CA LEU A 53 13.78 12.03 23.00
C LEU A 53 13.87 13.56 22.88
N LEU A 54 15.06 14.14 23.05
CA LEU A 54 15.28 15.58 22.90
C LEU A 54 15.05 16.00 21.44
N SER A 55 14.40 17.15 21.22
CA SER A 55 14.36 17.76 19.88
C SER A 55 15.75 18.23 19.48
N ARG A 56 15.96 18.41 18.17
CA ARG A 56 17.20 18.88 17.56
C ARG A 56 17.89 20.01 18.35
N GLU A 57 17.18 21.08 18.67
CA GLU A 57 17.76 22.28 19.31
C GLU A 57 18.32 21.96 20.71
N TYR A 58 17.56 21.21 21.51
CA TYR A 58 17.99 20.78 22.85
C TYR A 58 19.15 19.78 22.77
N ARG A 59 19.07 18.83 21.82
CA ARG A 59 20.06 17.77 21.62
C ARG A 59 21.40 18.35 21.17
N GLU A 60 21.42 19.18 20.14
CA GLU A 60 22.63 19.78 19.57
C GLU A 60 23.34 20.69 20.57
N CYS A 61 22.60 21.54 21.30
CA CYS A 61 23.18 22.34 22.39
C CYS A 61 23.82 21.47 23.47
N THR A 62 23.16 20.36 23.83
CA THR A 62 23.65 19.43 24.87
C THR A 62 24.92 18.72 24.42
N LEU A 63 24.98 18.28 23.16
CA LEU A 63 26.17 17.65 22.58
C LEU A 63 27.36 18.61 22.56
N CYS A 64 27.18 19.81 22.04
CA CYS A 64 28.24 20.83 22.01
C CYS A 64 28.79 21.13 23.41
N TYR A 65 27.91 21.37 24.38
CA TYR A 65 28.34 21.80 25.71
C TYR A 65 28.90 20.65 26.57
N TYR A 66 28.19 19.52 26.65
CA TYR A 66 28.54 18.46 27.60
C TYR A 66 29.44 17.37 27.02
N PHE A 67 29.42 17.15 25.71
CA PHE A 67 30.17 16.07 25.08
C PHE A 67 31.41 16.58 24.35
N GLU A 68 31.31 17.74 23.69
CA GLU A 68 32.45 18.37 23.01
C GLU A 68 33.22 19.35 23.90
N GLY A 69 32.66 19.73 25.05
CA GLY A 69 33.31 20.62 26.02
C GLY A 69 33.33 22.10 25.62
N LEU A 70 32.49 22.51 24.65
CA LEU A 70 32.41 23.89 24.19
C LEU A 70 31.77 24.79 25.26
N SER A 71 32.23 26.04 25.35
CA SER A 71 31.57 27.07 26.14
C SER A 71 30.21 27.46 25.55
N CYS A 72 29.38 28.17 26.32
CA CYS A 72 28.11 28.70 25.81
C CYS A 72 28.29 29.67 24.63
N GLN A 73 29.43 30.38 24.58
CA GLN A 73 29.74 31.29 23.50
C GLN A 73 30.11 30.53 22.23
N GLU A 74 31.02 29.55 22.33
CA GLU A 74 31.41 28.70 21.20
C GLU A 74 30.23 27.86 20.68
N THR A 75 29.36 27.36 21.57
CA THR A 75 28.14 26.65 21.17
C THR A 75 27.19 27.56 20.40
N ALA A 76 26.99 28.81 20.86
CA ALA A 76 26.14 29.78 20.18
C ALA A 76 26.66 30.10 18.77
N GLU A 77 27.97 30.29 18.64
CA GLU A 77 28.64 30.53 17.36
C GLU A 77 28.54 29.31 16.43
N LYS A 78 28.81 28.10 16.93
CA LYS A 78 28.74 26.86 16.15
C LYS A 78 27.33 26.56 15.63
N LEU A 79 26.30 26.80 16.43
CA LEU A 79 24.91 26.51 16.08
C LEU A 79 24.20 27.70 15.42
N GLY A 80 24.83 28.86 15.29
CA GLY A 80 24.23 30.05 14.71
C GLY A 80 23.04 30.62 15.51
N ILE A 81 23.03 30.45 16.83
CA ILE A 81 21.98 30.95 17.73
C ILE A 81 22.53 31.98 18.72
N SER A 82 21.67 32.70 19.43
CA SER A 82 22.15 33.68 20.42
C SER A 82 22.68 33.00 21.69
N LEU A 83 23.61 33.68 22.38
CA LEU A 83 24.11 33.25 23.70
C LEU A 83 22.95 33.05 24.70
N HIS A 84 21.93 33.91 24.64
CA HIS A 84 20.73 33.78 25.47
C HIS A 84 19.98 32.47 25.16
N MET A 85 19.77 32.15 23.89
CA MET A 85 19.09 30.90 23.49
C MET A 85 19.89 29.65 23.86
N THR A 86 21.21 29.70 23.75
CA THR A 86 22.08 28.58 24.20
C THR A 86 21.88 28.30 25.70
N LYS A 87 21.93 29.35 26.54
CA LYS A 87 21.68 29.23 27.98
C LYS A 87 20.27 28.72 28.27
N TYR A 88 19.28 29.20 27.54
CA TYR A 88 17.89 28.75 27.65
C TYR A 88 17.74 27.27 27.32
N TYR A 89 18.28 26.81 26.18
CA TYR A 89 18.20 25.41 25.77
C TYR A 89 18.89 24.49 26.77
N LEU A 90 20.11 24.79 27.22
CA LEU A 90 20.80 23.99 28.24
C LEU A 90 20.02 23.92 29.56
N PHE A 91 19.45 25.04 30.01
CA PHE A 91 18.60 25.07 31.21
C PHE A 91 17.36 24.20 31.04
N LYS A 92 16.65 24.36 29.92
CA LYS A 92 15.43 23.63 29.63
C LYS A 92 15.70 22.13 29.41
N THR A 93 16.81 21.75 28.78
CA THR A 93 17.23 20.35 28.65
C THR A 93 17.40 19.69 30.01
N ARG A 94 18.13 20.32 30.95
CA ARG A 94 18.28 19.76 32.31
C ARG A 94 16.93 19.54 32.99
N LYS A 95 15.98 20.45 32.80
CA LYS A 95 14.61 20.31 33.31
C LYS A 95 13.88 19.13 32.65
N LEU A 96 13.92 19.03 31.33
CA LEU A 96 13.30 17.93 30.57
C LEU A 96 13.88 16.57 30.95
N LEU A 97 15.20 16.45 31.07
CA LEU A 97 15.86 15.20 31.47
C LEU A 97 15.48 14.80 32.90
N LYS A 98 15.48 15.76 33.84
CA LYS A 98 15.10 15.49 35.24
C LYS A 98 13.65 15.01 35.33
N GLU A 99 12.73 15.66 34.61
CA GLU A 99 11.33 15.27 34.56
C GLU A 99 11.15 13.90 33.89
N GLY A 100 11.80 13.66 32.75
CA GLY A 100 11.71 12.41 31.98
C GLY A 100 12.26 11.18 32.69
N ILE A 101 13.39 11.30 33.40
CA ILE A 101 13.99 10.18 34.15
C ILE A 101 13.05 9.71 35.28
N GLY A 102 12.29 10.65 35.87
CA GLY A 102 11.28 10.36 36.88
C GLY A 102 9.97 9.82 36.32
N MET A 103 9.79 9.82 34.99
CA MET A 103 8.59 9.27 34.35
C MET A 103 8.80 7.81 33.93
N GLU A 104 7.79 6.98 34.21
CA GLU A 104 7.64 5.70 33.53
C GLU A 104 7.16 5.96 32.10
N ARG A 105 8.00 5.60 31.14
CA ARG A 105 7.69 5.64 29.70
C ARG A 105 8.01 4.29 29.11
N GLU A 106 7.01 3.70 28.49
CA GLU A 106 7.16 2.48 27.72
C GLU A 106 7.21 2.83 26.24
N TYR A 107 7.94 2.03 25.47
CA TYR A 107 7.86 2.10 24.02
C TYR A 107 6.56 1.45 23.54
N GLY A 108 6.01 1.98 22.45
CA GLY A 108 4.85 1.39 21.78
C GLY A 108 5.16 0.03 21.18
N THR A 109 4.12 -0.72 20.82
CA THR A 109 4.25 -2.09 20.31
C THR A 109 5.04 -2.15 19.00
N LYS A 110 5.01 -1.09 18.19
CA LYS A 110 5.77 -0.98 16.93
C LYS A 110 7.29 -0.95 17.12
N SER A 111 7.78 -0.71 18.34
CA SER A 111 9.21 -0.79 18.66
C SER A 111 9.81 -2.20 18.56
N TYR A 112 9.00 -3.24 18.79
CA TYR A 112 9.42 -4.63 18.71
C TYR A 112 8.56 -5.50 17.78
N LYS A 113 7.37 -5.03 17.40
CA LYS A 113 6.44 -5.68 16.47
C LYS A 113 5.92 -4.64 15.46
N PRO A 114 6.77 -4.17 14.52
CA PRO A 114 6.35 -3.21 13.50
C PRO A 114 5.17 -3.76 12.70
N SER A 115 4.21 -2.88 12.37
CA SER A 115 3.07 -3.22 11.55
C SER A 115 3.51 -3.47 10.11
N LYS A 116 2.78 -4.38 9.43
CA LYS A 116 2.96 -4.60 8.01
C LYS A 116 2.48 -3.38 7.24
N PHE A 117 3.25 -2.98 6.23
CA PHE A 117 2.93 -1.86 5.36
C PHE A 117 3.48 -2.13 3.97
N THR A 118 2.61 -2.02 2.97
CA THR A 118 3.00 -2.06 1.56
C THR A 118 2.69 -0.71 0.93
N PHE A 119 3.67 -0.12 0.26
CA PHE A 119 3.50 1.10 -0.51
C PHE A 119 3.18 0.75 -1.96
N LYS A 120 2.15 1.40 -2.53
CA LYS A 120 1.74 1.22 -3.93
C LYS A 120 1.68 2.58 -4.60
N THR A 121 2.28 2.67 -5.79
CA THR A 121 2.16 3.82 -6.67
C THR A 121 1.62 3.40 -8.03
N LEU A 122 0.54 4.05 -8.46
CA LEU A 122 0.07 3.98 -9.84
C LEU A 122 0.67 5.17 -10.60
N PHE A 123 1.75 4.93 -11.34
CA PHE A 123 2.39 5.96 -12.16
C PHE A 123 1.62 6.21 -13.47
N SER A 124 1.62 7.47 -13.89
CA SER A 124 1.20 7.93 -15.20
C SER A 124 2.38 8.63 -15.86
N GLY A 125 2.95 8.00 -16.89
CA GLY A 125 4.16 8.49 -17.55
C GLY A 125 5.43 7.94 -16.89
N ASN A 126 6.25 8.82 -16.32
CA ASN A 126 7.58 8.44 -15.84
C ASN A 126 7.52 7.65 -14.53
N TYR A 127 8.21 6.51 -14.52
CA TYR A 127 8.47 5.72 -13.32
C TYR A 127 9.53 6.41 -12.46
N ASN A 128 9.25 6.57 -11.16
CA ASN A 128 10.24 7.04 -10.18
C ASN A 128 10.68 5.88 -9.26
N PRO A 129 11.90 5.34 -9.42
CA PRO A 129 12.40 4.23 -8.61
C PRO A 129 12.62 4.60 -7.14
N GLU A 130 12.77 5.87 -6.79
CA GLU A 130 13.05 6.28 -5.41
C GLU A 130 11.90 5.92 -4.45
N TYR A 131 10.66 5.94 -4.94
CA TYR A 131 9.50 5.49 -4.17
C TYR A 131 9.61 4.01 -3.78
N ARG A 132 10.22 3.17 -4.61
CA ARG A 132 10.45 1.76 -4.28
C ARG A 132 11.49 1.64 -3.17
N CYS A 133 12.64 2.29 -3.34
CA CYS A 133 13.74 2.26 -2.37
C CYS A 133 13.34 2.84 -1.00
N LEU A 134 12.42 3.81 -0.97
CA LEU A 134 11.94 4.44 0.26
C LEU A 134 11.28 3.42 1.21
N PHE A 135 10.60 2.41 0.67
CA PHE A 135 9.84 1.42 1.44
C PHE A 135 10.46 0.02 1.51
N ASP A 136 11.73 -0.14 1.09
CA ASP A 136 12.52 -1.36 1.33
C ASP A 136 12.86 -1.57 2.83
N ARG A 137 12.50 -0.59 3.66
CA ARG A 137 12.77 -0.52 5.10
C ARG A 137 11.46 -0.30 5.88
N LEU A 138 11.39 -0.84 7.08
CA LEU A 138 10.16 -0.88 7.89
C LEU A 138 9.72 0.49 8.43
N LEU A 139 10.68 1.39 8.67
CA LEU A 139 10.47 2.62 9.43
C LEU A 139 9.51 3.61 8.73
N PRO A 140 9.62 3.92 7.43
CA PRO A 140 8.75 4.90 6.77
C PRO A 140 7.28 4.49 6.80
N GLY A 141 6.97 3.23 6.50
CA GLY A 141 5.60 2.71 6.59
C GLY A 141 5.04 2.80 8.00
N ASN A 142 5.85 2.50 9.02
CA ASN A 142 5.42 2.58 10.41
C ASN A 142 5.25 4.02 10.91
N ILE A 143 6.03 4.99 10.43
CA ILE A 143 5.78 6.42 10.66
C ILE A 143 4.42 6.81 10.08
N LEU A 144 4.14 6.44 8.82
CA LEU A 144 2.87 6.77 8.17
C LEU A 144 1.67 6.12 8.89
N LEU A 145 1.81 4.88 9.36
CA LEU A 145 0.77 4.23 10.14
C LEU A 145 0.56 4.90 11.50
N SER A 146 1.61 5.35 12.18
CA SER A 146 1.51 6.01 13.48
C SER A 146 0.92 7.42 13.39
N ALA A 147 1.11 8.09 12.25
CA ALA A 147 0.57 9.42 11.98
C ALA A 147 -0.75 9.39 11.16
N TYR A 148 -1.40 8.23 11.02
CA TYR A 148 -2.56 8.09 10.13
C TYR A 148 -3.84 8.69 10.72
N TYR A 149 -4.28 8.25 11.89
CA TYR A 149 -5.54 8.71 12.47
C TYR A 149 -5.43 10.02 13.25
N THR A 150 -4.27 10.28 13.85
CA THR A 150 -4.03 11.46 14.67
C THR A 150 -2.68 12.08 14.33
N PRO A 151 -2.57 13.43 14.31
CA PRO A 151 -1.30 14.09 14.14
C PRO A 151 -0.36 13.79 15.32
N VAL A 152 0.91 13.52 15.04
CA VAL A 152 1.91 13.13 16.04
C VAL A 152 3.18 13.97 15.95
N THR A 153 3.82 14.26 17.07
CA THR A 153 5.15 14.89 17.11
C THR A 153 6.24 13.84 16.88
N VAL A 154 7.46 14.27 16.52
CA VAL A 154 8.61 13.36 16.43
C VAL A 154 8.89 12.64 17.75
N GLY A 155 8.63 13.29 18.89
CA GLY A 155 8.79 12.66 20.21
C GLY A 155 7.76 11.55 20.47
N GLU A 156 6.50 11.74 20.04
CA GLU A 156 5.46 10.71 20.11
C GLU A 156 5.82 9.53 19.18
N LEU A 157 6.32 9.81 17.97
CA LEU A 157 6.85 8.77 17.07
C LEU A 157 8.03 8.02 17.69
N ALA A 158 8.93 8.71 18.38
CA ALA A 158 10.08 8.09 19.04
C ALA A 158 9.66 7.11 20.15
N LEU A 159 8.62 7.45 20.90
CA LEU A 159 8.03 6.57 21.90
C LEU A 159 7.30 5.39 21.25
N GLU A 160 6.52 5.61 20.20
CA GLU A 160 5.78 4.53 19.53
C GLU A 160 6.72 3.52 18.83
N LEU A 161 7.76 4.02 18.17
CA LEU A 161 8.64 3.24 17.30
C LEU A 161 9.91 2.75 18.00
N GLY A 162 10.22 3.27 19.20
CA GLY A 162 11.48 2.96 19.89
C GLY A 162 12.73 3.49 19.18
N VAL A 163 12.57 4.48 18.30
CA VAL A 163 13.67 5.07 17.51
C VAL A 163 13.99 6.47 18.03
N PRO A 164 15.27 6.81 18.29
CA PRO A 164 15.65 8.16 18.71
C PRO A 164 15.20 9.25 17.74
N THR A 165 14.81 10.41 18.28
CA THR A 165 14.36 11.58 17.51
C THR A 165 15.35 12.00 16.45
N ALA A 166 16.66 11.90 16.74
CA ALA A 166 17.73 12.25 15.80
C ALA A 166 17.64 11.51 14.45
N TYR A 167 17.16 10.27 14.45
CA TYR A 167 16.95 9.50 13.22
C TYR A 167 15.58 9.81 12.61
N LEU A 168 14.54 9.91 13.44
CA LEU A 168 13.17 10.17 12.98
C LEU A 168 12.98 11.54 12.33
N GLU A 169 13.73 12.57 12.76
CA GLU A 169 13.69 13.90 12.14
C GLU A 169 14.01 13.81 10.64
N ASN A 170 15.10 13.15 10.26
CA ASN A 170 15.49 12.99 8.86
C ASN A 170 14.49 12.16 8.06
N GLU A 171 13.90 11.15 8.70
CA GLU A 171 12.88 10.29 8.09
C GLU A 171 11.57 11.02 7.83
N ALA A 172 11.13 11.82 8.79
CA ALA A 172 9.97 12.69 8.64
C ALA A 172 10.21 13.73 7.54
N ASP A 173 11.39 14.38 7.51
CA ASP A 173 11.77 15.34 6.47
C ASP A 173 11.70 14.70 5.07
N LEU A 174 12.16 13.45 4.94
CA LEU A 174 12.08 12.71 3.69
C LEU A 174 10.63 12.41 3.29
N LEU A 175 9.81 11.92 4.21
CA LEU A 175 8.39 11.66 3.93
C LEU A 175 7.61 12.93 3.57
N VAL A 176 7.93 14.06 4.19
CA VAL A 176 7.37 15.38 3.86
C VAL A 176 7.80 15.80 2.46
N ARG A 177 9.09 15.66 2.12
CA ARG A 177 9.63 15.98 0.80
C ARG A 177 8.95 15.17 -0.31
N TYR A 178 8.56 13.92 -0.04
CA TYR A 178 7.88 13.04 -1.00
C TYR A 178 6.36 13.24 -1.06
N GLY A 179 5.82 14.18 -0.26
CA GLY A 179 4.39 14.49 -0.15
C GLY A 179 3.57 13.43 0.57
N LEU A 180 4.22 12.52 1.32
CA LEU A 180 3.57 11.40 2.01
C LEU A 180 3.16 11.75 3.44
N LEU A 181 3.73 12.83 3.99
CA LEU A 181 3.48 13.33 5.33
C LEU A 181 3.32 14.85 5.28
N ASN A 182 2.31 15.39 5.94
CA ASN A 182 2.10 16.83 6.08
C ASN A 182 2.64 17.32 7.42
N VAL A 183 3.23 18.50 7.43
CA VAL A 183 3.57 19.23 8.65
C VAL A 183 2.38 20.11 9.02
N LEU A 184 1.89 19.94 10.25
CA LEU A 184 0.90 20.79 10.89
C LEU A 184 1.65 21.68 11.88
N PRO A 185 1.86 22.96 11.56
CA PRO A 185 2.61 23.87 12.40
C PRO A 185 1.99 23.99 13.79
N ALA A 186 2.81 24.21 14.80
CA ALA A 186 2.36 24.45 16.16
C ALA A 186 1.34 25.62 16.23
N GLY A 187 0.05 25.31 16.30
CA GLY A 187 -1.01 26.29 16.51
C GLY A 187 -1.24 26.57 18.00
N LYS A 188 -1.81 27.74 18.34
CA LYS A 188 -2.20 28.10 19.72
C LYS A 188 -3.12 27.06 20.39
N GLU A 189 -3.85 26.27 19.60
CA GLU A 189 -4.80 25.25 20.06
C GLU A 189 -4.14 23.89 20.38
N THR A 190 -2.93 23.62 19.86
CA THR A 190 -2.30 22.28 19.96
C THR A 190 -1.47 22.06 21.23
N GLY A 191 -1.32 23.07 22.09
CA GLY A 191 -0.72 22.98 23.43
C GLY A 191 0.77 22.62 23.52
N SER A 192 1.37 21.99 22.49
CA SER A 192 2.72 21.40 22.59
C SER A 192 3.86 22.29 22.06
N GLY A 193 3.55 23.40 21.38
CA GLY A 193 4.56 24.31 20.81
C GLY A 193 5.51 23.65 19.79
N ARG A 194 5.18 22.44 19.31
CA ARG A 194 5.98 21.65 18.37
C ARG A 194 5.14 21.26 17.17
N ASP A 195 5.81 21.16 16.02
CA ASP A 195 5.19 20.69 14.80
C ASP A 195 4.69 19.26 14.96
N ARG A 196 3.51 19.00 14.39
CA ARG A 196 2.91 17.67 14.33
C ARG A 196 2.90 17.21 12.88
N TYR A 197 2.95 15.90 12.70
CA TYR A 197 3.01 15.24 11.42
C TYR A 197 1.77 14.41 11.23
N GLN A 198 1.20 14.47 10.03
CA GLN A 198 -0.04 13.79 9.68
C GLN A 198 0.11 13.14 8.31
N THR A 199 -0.20 11.85 8.20
CA THR A 199 -0.07 11.11 6.94
C THR A 199 -0.96 11.70 5.85
N ASN A 200 -0.39 11.82 4.65
CA ASN A 200 -0.99 12.46 3.47
C ASN A 200 -1.22 11.47 2.32
N ILE A 201 -1.49 10.20 2.63
CA ILE A 201 -1.91 9.19 1.66
C ILE A 201 -3.04 8.36 2.25
N VAL A 202 -3.91 7.84 1.40
CA VAL A 202 -4.89 6.82 1.80
C VAL A 202 -4.15 5.53 2.16
N ILE A 203 -4.49 4.92 3.30
CA ILE A 203 -4.02 3.59 3.68
C ILE A 203 -5.23 2.66 3.69
N LEU A 204 -5.23 1.63 2.84
CA LEU A 204 -6.27 0.61 2.82
C LEU A 204 -6.03 -0.39 3.95
N THR A 205 -7.03 -0.61 4.79
CA THR A 205 -6.98 -1.56 5.90
C THR A 205 -7.67 -2.87 5.56
N GLU A 206 -7.42 -3.90 6.38
CA GLU A 206 -8.03 -5.22 6.22
C GLU A 206 -9.55 -5.14 6.40
N GLU A 207 -9.99 -4.35 7.37
CA GLU A 207 -11.40 -4.13 7.69
C GLU A 207 -12.13 -3.47 6.51
N TYR A 208 -11.54 -2.40 5.94
CA TYR A 208 -12.08 -1.77 4.73
C TYR A 208 -12.15 -2.76 3.56
N ARG A 209 -11.07 -3.55 3.34
CA ARG A 209 -11.01 -4.49 2.23
C ARG A 209 -12.08 -5.58 2.32
N GLY A 210 -12.27 -6.15 3.51
CA GLY A 210 -13.32 -7.16 3.76
C GLY A 210 -14.71 -6.61 3.47
N GLU A 211 -15.05 -5.46 4.07
CA GLU A 211 -16.37 -4.84 3.86
C GLU A 211 -16.58 -4.40 2.40
N LEU A 212 -15.53 -3.94 1.72
CA LEU A 212 -15.59 -3.60 0.29
C LEU A 212 -15.94 -4.82 -0.55
N TYR A 213 -15.28 -5.97 -0.33
CA TYR A 213 -15.55 -7.19 -1.07
C TYR A 213 -16.97 -7.72 -0.84
N ASP A 214 -17.47 -7.69 0.40
CA ASP A 214 -18.84 -8.10 0.69
C ASP A 214 -19.85 -7.24 -0.07
N LYS A 215 -19.72 -5.91 0.02
CA LYS A 215 -20.64 -4.99 -0.64
C LYS A 215 -20.54 -5.04 -2.16
N LEU A 216 -19.33 -5.12 -2.71
CA LEU A 216 -19.13 -5.23 -4.16
C LEU A 216 -19.64 -6.56 -4.71
N THR A 217 -19.50 -7.65 -3.96
CA THR A 217 -20.06 -8.95 -4.38
C THR A 217 -21.57 -8.87 -4.54
N CYS A 218 -22.27 -8.28 -3.56
CA CYS A 218 -23.71 -8.02 -3.63
C CYS A 218 -24.07 -7.12 -4.81
N LEU A 219 -23.29 -6.05 -5.04
CA LEU A 219 -23.54 -5.09 -6.12
C LEU A 219 -23.31 -5.69 -7.52
N CYS A 220 -22.28 -6.52 -7.70
CA CYS A 220 -21.80 -6.91 -9.03
C CYS A 220 -22.43 -8.20 -9.55
N THR A 221 -22.86 -9.13 -8.69
CA THR A 221 -23.20 -10.50 -9.10
C THR A 221 -24.37 -10.56 -10.10
N GLU A 222 -25.48 -9.90 -9.82
CA GLU A 222 -26.66 -9.88 -10.70
C GLU A 222 -26.40 -9.06 -11.99
N PRO A 223 -25.88 -7.81 -11.93
CA PRO A 223 -25.53 -7.08 -13.16
C PRO A 223 -24.55 -7.81 -14.08
N LEU A 224 -23.57 -8.53 -13.52
CA LEU A 224 -22.66 -9.35 -14.32
C LEU A 224 -23.37 -10.53 -14.97
N ALA A 225 -24.34 -11.14 -14.29
CA ALA A 225 -25.17 -12.20 -14.87
C ALA A 225 -25.92 -11.69 -16.11
N ASP A 226 -26.50 -10.50 -16.02
CA ASP A 226 -27.22 -9.88 -17.14
C ASP A 226 -26.29 -9.50 -18.30
N ILE A 227 -25.15 -8.87 -17.99
CA ILE A 227 -24.14 -8.50 -19.00
C ILE A 227 -23.65 -9.73 -19.77
N LEU A 228 -23.33 -10.81 -19.04
CA LEU A 228 -22.83 -12.04 -19.62
C LEU A 228 -23.92 -12.87 -20.31
N GLY A 229 -25.15 -12.85 -19.81
CA GLY A 229 -26.30 -13.43 -20.50
C GLY A 229 -26.57 -12.74 -21.83
N SER A 230 -26.47 -11.41 -21.85
CA SER A 230 -26.55 -10.61 -23.07
C SER A 230 -25.40 -10.91 -24.03
N LEU A 231 -24.16 -11.02 -23.53
CA LEU A 231 -23.01 -11.47 -24.34
C LEU A 231 -23.25 -12.84 -24.97
N ARG A 232 -23.79 -13.80 -24.19
CA ARG A 232 -24.09 -15.16 -24.66
C ARG A 232 -25.09 -15.14 -25.83
N SER A 233 -26.08 -14.25 -25.79
CA SER A 233 -27.03 -14.06 -26.89
C SER A 233 -26.38 -13.58 -28.21
N GLN A 234 -25.21 -12.94 -28.13
CA GLN A 234 -24.47 -12.41 -29.29
C GLN A 234 -23.48 -13.41 -29.88
N LEU A 235 -23.25 -14.58 -29.26
CA LEU A 235 -22.23 -15.53 -29.72
C LEU A 235 -22.41 -15.95 -31.18
N THR A 236 -23.65 -16.18 -31.63
CA THR A 236 -23.93 -16.50 -33.04
C THR A 236 -23.51 -15.38 -33.98
N SER A 237 -23.71 -14.12 -33.59
CA SER A 237 -23.30 -12.95 -34.39
C SER A 237 -21.79 -12.76 -34.35
N LEU A 238 -21.17 -12.95 -33.19
CA LEU A 238 -19.72 -12.89 -33.00
C LEU A 238 -19.01 -13.95 -33.86
N ARG A 239 -19.54 -15.18 -33.91
CA ARG A 239 -18.97 -16.24 -34.75
C ARG A 239 -18.96 -15.91 -36.23
N LYS A 240 -19.99 -15.22 -36.73
CA LYS A 240 -20.07 -14.79 -38.12
C LYS A 240 -19.00 -13.76 -38.53
N ILE A 241 -18.35 -13.11 -37.57
CA ILE A 241 -17.24 -12.18 -37.87
C ILE A 241 -16.03 -12.96 -38.42
N GLY A 242 -15.86 -14.23 -38.05
CA GLY A 242 -14.86 -15.13 -38.63
C GLY A 242 -13.43 -14.95 -38.10
N PHE A 243 -13.27 -14.29 -36.95
CA PHE A 243 -11.96 -14.20 -36.29
C PHE A 243 -11.46 -15.58 -35.86
N ARG A 244 -10.14 -15.76 -35.80
CA ARG A 244 -9.56 -17.05 -35.45
C ARG A 244 -9.88 -17.42 -34.00
N GLY A 245 -10.34 -18.64 -33.78
CA GLY A 245 -10.85 -19.10 -32.48
C GLY A 245 -12.32 -18.74 -32.21
N ALA A 246 -13.06 -18.22 -33.20
CA ALA A 246 -14.50 -17.98 -33.07
C ALA A 246 -15.32 -19.26 -32.78
N ASP A 247 -14.87 -20.41 -33.29
CA ASP A 247 -15.54 -21.70 -33.12
C ASP A 247 -15.11 -22.45 -31.84
N LEU A 248 -14.37 -21.79 -30.95
CA LEU A 248 -14.11 -22.32 -29.62
C LEU A 248 -15.42 -22.69 -28.90
N GLU A 249 -15.32 -23.72 -28.06
CA GLU A 249 -16.40 -24.10 -27.16
C GLU A 249 -16.90 -22.89 -26.37
N GLU A 250 -18.20 -22.81 -26.18
CA GLU A 250 -18.89 -21.63 -25.64
C GLU A 250 -18.27 -21.13 -24.32
N GLU A 251 -18.05 -22.03 -23.36
CA GLU A 251 -17.44 -21.67 -22.08
C GLU A 251 -15.99 -21.23 -22.22
N ARG A 252 -15.25 -21.68 -23.23
CA ARG A 252 -13.89 -21.22 -23.51
C ARG A 252 -13.87 -19.84 -24.18
N LEU A 253 -14.84 -19.57 -25.06
CA LEU A 253 -14.95 -18.31 -25.79
C LEU A 253 -15.43 -17.15 -24.89
N LEU A 254 -16.22 -17.43 -23.86
CA LEU A 254 -16.75 -16.40 -22.97
C LEU A 254 -15.69 -15.72 -22.10
N TRP A 255 -14.66 -16.43 -21.62
CA TRP A 255 -13.60 -15.84 -20.80
C TRP A 255 -12.81 -14.70 -21.46
N PRO A 256 -12.28 -14.84 -22.69
CA PRO A 256 -11.56 -13.75 -23.34
C PRO A 256 -12.48 -12.58 -23.71
N LEU A 257 -13.74 -12.86 -24.07
CA LEU A 257 -14.74 -11.83 -24.33
C LEU A 257 -15.15 -11.09 -23.06
N PHE A 258 -15.26 -11.79 -21.93
CA PHE A 258 -15.51 -11.16 -20.62
C PHE A 258 -14.38 -10.21 -20.25
N TRP A 259 -13.12 -10.64 -20.41
CA TRP A 259 -11.97 -9.75 -20.20
C TRP A 259 -11.99 -8.53 -21.14
N LEU A 260 -12.36 -8.73 -22.41
CA LEU A 260 -12.57 -7.61 -23.36
C LEU A 260 -13.59 -6.61 -22.81
N LEU A 261 -14.76 -7.08 -22.34
CA LEU A 261 -15.80 -6.23 -21.77
C LEU A 261 -15.32 -5.46 -20.54
N MET A 262 -14.63 -6.12 -19.60
CA MET A 262 -14.06 -5.47 -18.41
C MET A 262 -13.06 -4.37 -18.80
N HIS A 263 -12.10 -4.70 -19.64
CA HIS A 263 -11.05 -3.77 -20.03
C HIS A 263 -11.59 -2.59 -20.85
N ARG A 264 -12.52 -2.83 -21.78
CA ARG A 264 -13.15 -1.75 -22.57
C ARG A 264 -14.15 -0.94 -21.75
N GLY A 265 -14.89 -1.57 -20.85
CA GLY A 265 -15.75 -0.91 -19.88
C GLY A 265 -14.96 0.04 -18.99
N ASN A 266 -13.79 -0.37 -18.49
CA ASN A 266 -12.94 0.51 -17.70
C ASN A 266 -12.41 1.69 -18.52
N ARG A 267 -11.89 1.45 -19.74
CA ARG A 267 -11.45 2.53 -20.63
C ARG A 267 -12.57 3.52 -20.91
N ARG A 268 -13.78 3.01 -21.14
CA ARG A 268 -14.96 3.83 -21.37
C ARG A 268 -15.32 4.65 -20.14
N PHE A 269 -15.33 4.05 -18.95
CA PHE A 269 -15.55 4.72 -17.67
C PHE A 269 -14.52 5.86 -17.47
N ASP A 270 -13.24 5.57 -17.67
CA ASP A 270 -12.16 6.56 -17.58
C ASP A 270 -12.33 7.72 -18.57
N GLN A 271 -12.76 7.44 -19.81
CA GLN A 271 -13.00 8.45 -20.84
C GLN A 271 -14.26 9.30 -20.56
N HIS A 272 -15.37 8.67 -20.16
CA HIS A 272 -16.64 9.36 -19.88
C HIS A 272 -16.56 10.20 -18.59
N GLY A 273 -15.66 9.84 -17.67
CA GLY A 273 -15.35 10.65 -16.50
C GLY A 273 -14.81 12.04 -16.85
N ASN A 274 -14.31 12.28 -18.07
CA ASN A 274 -13.86 13.60 -18.53
C ASN A 274 -12.90 14.31 -17.54
N GLY A 275 -12.00 13.55 -16.89
CA GLY A 275 -11.12 14.07 -15.85
C GLY A 275 -11.72 14.17 -14.44
N LEU A 276 -12.87 13.52 -14.16
CA LEU A 276 -13.47 13.42 -12.82
C LEU A 276 -12.44 12.99 -11.76
N TYR A 277 -11.54 12.10 -12.18
CA TYR A 277 -10.41 11.63 -11.39
C TYR A 277 -9.13 11.89 -12.15
N SER A 278 -8.15 12.45 -11.45
CA SER A 278 -6.87 12.87 -12.00
C SER A 278 -5.70 12.24 -11.25
N TYR A 279 -4.62 12.02 -12.01
CA TYR A 279 -3.31 11.79 -11.41
C TYR A 279 -2.76 13.12 -10.89
N HIS A 280 -1.97 13.07 -9.83
CA HIS A 280 -1.37 14.24 -9.22
C HIS A 280 0.13 14.26 -9.45
N SER A 281 0.72 15.47 -9.38
CA SER A 281 2.17 15.60 -9.36
C SER A 281 2.74 14.89 -8.14
N LEU A 282 3.74 14.06 -8.38
CA LEU A 282 4.50 13.32 -7.38
C LEU A 282 5.92 13.88 -7.32
N TYR A 283 6.68 13.44 -6.31
CA TYR A 283 8.08 13.81 -6.18
C TYR A 283 8.90 13.36 -7.40
N GLY A 284 9.86 14.20 -7.81
CA GLY A 284 10.79 13.91 -8.91
C GLY A 284 10.14 13.95 -10.29
N ASP A 285 9.25 14.93 -10.53
CA ASP A 285 8.53 15.13 -11.80
C ASP A 285 7.68 13.93 -12.26
N ALA A 286 7.43 12.98 -11.35
CA ALA A 286 6.52 11.88 -11.59
C ALA A 286 5.06 12.35 -11.47
N THR A 287 4.14 11.58 -12.02
CA THR A 287 2.70 11.83 -11.91
C THR A 287 2.02 10.51 -11.59
N GLY A 288 1.04 10.51 -10.69
CA GLY A 288 0.41 9.27 -10.27
C GLY A 288 -0.46 9.38 -9.02
N ILE A 289 -0.65 8.23 -8.37
CA ILE A 289 -1.33 8.09 -7.08
C ILE A 289 -0.49 7.24 -6.16
N ASN A 290 -0.23 7.75 -4.96
CA ASN A 290 0.41 7.02 -3.86
C ASN A 290 -0.65 6.55 -2.85
N MET A 291 -0.53 5.31 -2.40
CA MET A 291 -1.39 4.72 -1.38
C MET A 291 -0.62 3.69 -0.55
N GLY A 292 -1.07 3.50 0.69
CA GLY A 292 -0.58 2.46 1.59
C GLY A 292 -1.57 1.29 1.69
N ILE A 293 -1.07 0.13 2.08
CA ILE A 293 -1.85 -1.06 2.41
C ILE A 293 -1.31 -1.60 3.74
N SER A 294 -2.16 -1.76 4.76
CA SER A 294 -1.74 -2.19 6.10
C SER A 294 -1.96 -3.68 6.39
N TYR A 295 -2.36 -4.46 5.39
CA TYR A 295 -2.58 -5.91 5.49
C TYR A 295 -1.76 -6.68 4.45
N SER A 296 -1.72 -8.00 4.61
CA SER A 296 -1.07 -8.90 3.64
C SER A 296 -2.06 -9.29 2.56
N GLU A 297 -1.70 -9.04 1.30
CA GLU A 297 -2.44 -9.56 0.15
C GLU A 297 -2.10 -11.04 -0.02
N ALA A 298 -2.86 -11.92 0.63
CA ALA A 298 -2.78 -13.36 0.38
C ALA A 298 -3.53 -13.70 -0.91
N GLU A 299 -3.02 -14.68 -1.68
CA GLU A 299 -3.77 -15.22 -2.82
C GLU A 299 -5.13 -15.74 -2.34
N ASN A 300 -6.19 -15.26 -2.97
CA ASN A 300 -7.55 -15.71 -2.70
C ASN A 300 -8.41 -15.55 -3.96
N PRO A 301 -9.64 -16.11 -3.97
CA PRO A 301 -10.50 -16.07 -5.16
C PRO A 301 -10.84 -14.67 -5.68
N TYR A 302 -10.78 -13.64 -4.83
CA TYR A 302 -11.09 -12.25 -5.17
C TYR A 302 -9.88 -11.46 -5.69
N THR A 303 -8.67 -12.01 -5.62
CA THR A 303 -7.46 -11.37 -6.17
C THR A 303 -7.21 -11.75 -7.62
N SER A 304 -6.33 -11.03 -8.29
CA SER A 304 -5.80 -11.36 -9.61
C SER A 304 -4.28 -11.37 -9.54
N SER A 305 -3.63 -12.41 -10.05
CA SER A 305 -2.16 -12.52 -9.95
C SER A 305 -1.45 -11.58 -10.91
N ASP A 306 -2.00 -11.40 -12.12
CA ASP A 306 -1.52 -10.46 -13.13
C ASP A 306 -2.62 -10.22 -14.18
N PHE A 307 -2.60 -9.08 -14.84
CA PHE A 307 -3.46 -8.78 -15.98
C PHE A 307 -2.86 -7.65 -16.82
N ALA A 308 -3.10 -7.69 -18.13
CA ALA A 308 -2.63 -6.65 -19.03
C ALA A 308 -3.63 -6.41 -20.16
N GLY A 309 -3.86 -5.14 -20.46
CA GLY A 309 -4.55 -4.74 -21.68
C GLY A 309 -3.65 -4.71 -22.93
N TYR A 310 -2.33 -4.80 -22.71
CA TYR A 310 -1.29 -4.90 -23.73
C TYR A 310 -0.09 -5.65 -23.14
N ALA A 311 0.23 -6.81 -23.69
CA ALA A 311 1.44 -7.56 -23.41
C ALA A 311 2.07 -8.01 -24.73
N ARG A 312 3.20 -7.39 -25.10
CA ARG A 312 3.87 -7.64 -26.38
C ARG A 312 4.23 -9.12 -26.52
N ILE A 313 3.93 -9.69 -27.68
CA ILE A 313 4.38 -11.03 -28.09
C ILE A 313 5.57 -10.88 -29.05
N ASP A 314 5.37 -10.12 -30.12
CA ASP A 314 6.39 -9.76 -31.10
C ASP A 314 6.11 -8.38 -31.71
N ASP A 315 6.63 -8.08 -32.91
CA ASP A 315 6.46 -6.80 -33.59
C ASP A 315 5.05 -6.60 -34.18
N ASN A 316 4.29 -7.68 -34.37
CA ASN A 316 3.01 -7.68 -35.06
C ASN A 316 1.84 -8.05 -34.14
N TYR A 317 2.11 -8.68 -32.99
CA TYR A 317 1.07 -9.18 -32.10
C TYR A 317 1.31 -8.83 -30.62
N ALA A 318 0.20 -8.68 -29.90
CA ALA A 318 0.17 -8.59 -28.45
C ALA A 318 -0.96 -9.46 -27.88
N ALA A 319 -0.83 -9.81 -26.60
CA ALA A 319 -1.86 -10.44 -25.79
C ALA A 319 -2.56 -9.40 -24.91
N SER A 320 -3.83 -9.65 -24.61
CA SER A 320 -4.59 -8.99 -23.57
C SER A 320 -5.22 -10.08 -22.70
N PHE A 321 -4.92 -10.07 -21.40
CA PHE A 321 -5.27 -11.16 -20.49
C PHE A 321 -5.60 -10.70 -19.08
N ALA A 322 -6.31 -11.56 -18.33
CA ALA A 322 -6.48 -11.45 -16.89
C ALA A 322 -6.38 -12.79 -16.17
N ASN A 323 -5.46 -12.90 -15.22
CA ASN A 323 -5.29 -14.09 -14.39
C ASN A 323 -6.12 -13.95 -13.11
N PHE A 324 -7.42 -14.20 -13.21
CA PHE A 324 -8.31 -14.21 -12.06
C PHE A 324 -7.87 -15.26 -11.03
N GLY A 325 -7.97 -14.95 -9.73
CA GLY A 325 -7.56 -15.83 -8.63
C GLY A 325 -8.32 -17.17 -8.62
N ILE A 326 -9.58 -17.16 -9.09
CA ILE A 326 -10.39 -18.37 -9.30
C ILE A 326 -9.87 -19.32 -10.38
N LEU A 327 -9.04 -18.86 -11.32
CA LEU A 327 -8.50 -19.72 -12.36
C LEU A 327 -7.44 -20.64 -11.77
N PRO A 328 -7.49 -21.96 -12.05
CA PRO A 328 -6.39 -22.85 -11.76
C PRO A 328 -5.08 -22.31 -12.38
N PRO A 329 -3.91 -22.51 -11.73
CA PRO A 329 -2.65 -21.97 -12.24
C PRO A 329 -2.35 -22.32 -13.71
N LYS A 330 -2.73 -23.52 -14.16
CA LYS A 330 -2.60 -23.98 -15.55
C LYS A 330 -3.40 -23.17 -16.58
N ASN A 331 -4.46 -22.48 -16.16
CA ASN A 331 -5.32 -21.69 -17.03
C ASN A 331 -4.98 -20.19 -17.00
N ARG A 332 -3.93 -19.81 -16.26
CA ARG A 332 -3.42 -18.44 -16.18
C ARG A 332 -2.40 -18.22 -17.29
N TYR A 333 -2.52 -17.11 -18.01
CA TYR A 333 -1.56 -16.70 -19.03
C TYR A 333 -0.34 -16.04 -18.37
N CYS A 334 0.88 -16.46 -18.69
CA CYS A 334 2.09 -15.81 -18.21
C CYS A 334 2.93 -15.25 -19.37
N GLN A 335 3.78 -14.25 -19.11
CA GLN A 335 4.67 -13.71 -20.15
C GLN A 335 5.58 -14.77 -20.78
N ARG A 336 5.89 -15.87 -20.07
CA ARG A 336 6.68 -16.98 -20.63
C ARG A 336 5.90 -17.76 -21.69
N ASP A 337 4.59 -17.63 -21.74
CA ASP A 337 3.73 -18.19 -22.79
C ASP A 337 3.78 -17.37 -24.08
N ALA A 338 4.52 -16.24 -24.14
CA ALA A 338 4.63 -15.44 -25.35
C ALA A 338 5.14 -16.26 -26.54
N GLU A 339 6.11 -17.16 -26.32
CA GLU A 339 6.60 -18.05 -27.39
C GLU A 339 5.52 -19.07 -27.80
N THR A 340 4.79 -19.65 -26.84
CA THR A 340 3.66 -20.56 -27.12
C THR A 340 2.56 -19.86 -27.93
N ALA A 341 2.20 -18.64 -27.53
CA ALA A 341 1.24 -17.81 -28.25
C ALA A 341 1.74 -17.45 -29.65
N ARG A 342 3.03 -17.10 -29.79
CA ARG A 342 3.67 -16.85 -31.09
C ARG A 342 3.61 -18.07 -32.00
N CYS A 343 3.97 -19.25 -31.49
CA CYS A 343 3.85 -20.51 -32.23
C CYS A 343 2.40 -20.78 -32.64
N ALA A 344 1.42 -20.55 -31.77
CA ALA A 344 0.01 -20.71 -32.08
C ALA A 344 -0.46 -19.77 -33.21
N ILE A 345 -0.02 -18.50 -33.20
CA ILE A 345 -0.32 -17.53 -34.26
C ILE A 345 0.21 -18.02 -35.62
N TYR A 346 1.49 -18.38 -35.71
CA TYR A 346 2.13 -18.71 -36.98
C TYR A 346 1.88 -20.13 -37.48
N SER A 347 1.46 -21.05 -36.61
CA SER A 347 1.01 -22.40 -37.00
C SER A 347 -0.44 -22.44 -37.51
N GLY A 348 -1.20 -21.35 -37.36
CA GLY A 348 -2.62 -21.33 -37.69
C GLY A 348 -3.52 -21.97 -36.62
N SER A 349 -3.00 -22.19 -35.41
CA SER A 349 -3.76 -22.80 -34.31
C SER A 349 -4.98 -21.95 -33.92
N GLU A 350 -6.11 -22.61 -33.69
CA GLU A 350 -7.35 -22.01 -33.20
C GLU A 350 -7.51 -22.15 -31.67
N ALA A 351 -6.41 -22.47 -30.97
CA ALA A 351 -6.40 -22.62 -29.52
C ALA A 351 -6.69 -21.31 -28.77
N TYR A 352 -6.47 -20.16 -29.41
CA TYR A 352 -6.67 -18.82 -28.87
C TYR A 352 -7.64 -18.02 -29.74
N VAL A 353 -8.35 -17.08 -29.11
CA VAL A 353 -9.00 -15.99 -29.83
C VAL A 353 -7.92 -15.05 -30.35
N LEU A 354 -7.89 -14.83 -31.66
CA LEU A 354 -6.97 -13.91 -32.33
C LEU A 354 -7.74 -12.97 -33.25
N PHE A 355 -7.61 -11.67 -33.00
CA PHE A 355 -8.25 -10.62 -33.78
C PHE A 355 -7.25 -9.87 -34.68
N SER A 356 -7.64 -9.64 -35.93
CA SER A 356 -7.15 -8.47 -36.68
C SER A 356 -7.73 -7.18 -36.10
N GLN A 357 -7.19 -6.04 -36.50
CA GLN A 357 -7.69 -4.73 -36.05
C GLN A 357 -9.13 -4.48 -36.48
N ALA A 358 -9.47 -4.85 -37.71
CA ALA A 358 -10.83 -4.69 -38.24
C ALA A 358 -11.83 -5.57 -37.52
N GLU A 359 -11.47 -6.84 -37.24
CA GLU A 359 -12.31 -7.77 -36.49
C GLU A 359 -12.50 -7.30 -35.04
N LEU A 360 -11.44 -6.87 -34.36
CA LEU A 360 -11.54 -6.37 -32.99
C LEU A 360 -12.47 -5.15 -32.91
N SER A 361 -12.33 -4.21 -33.84
CA SER A 361 -13.21 -3.03 -33.94
C SER A 361 -14.68 -3.43 -34.19
N THR A 362 -14.91 -4.45 -35.03
CA THR A 362 -16.25 -4.97 -35.33
C THR A 362 -16.86 -5.65 -34.10
N VAL A 363 -16.07 -6.45 -33.38
CA VAL A 363 -16.48 -7.09 -32.11
C VAL A 363 -16.82 -6.04 -31.06
N GLU A 364 -15.98 -5.02 -30.89
CA GLU A 364 -16.22 -3.92 -29.95
C GLU A 364 -17.49 -3.14 -30.29
N THR A 365 -17.73 -2.89 -31.59
CA THR A 365 -18.95 -2.23 -32.07
C THR A 365 -20.20 -3.08 -31.76
N LEU A 366 -20.12 -4.39 -31.99
CA LEU A 366 -21.23 -5.31 -31.70
C LEU A 366 -21.52 -5.41 -30.20
N LEU A 367 -20.47 -5.35 -29.37
CA LEU A 367 -20.56 -5.48 -27.90
C LEU A 367 -20.67 -4.14 -27.17
N GLU A 368 -20.86 -3.04 -27.89
CA GLU A 368 -20.98 -1.69 -27.33
C GLU A 368 -22.04 -1.58 -26.20
N PRO A 369 -23.23 -2.22 -26.28
CA PRO A 369 -24.19 -2.22 -25.18
C PRO A 369 -23.64 -2.85 -23.89
N GLN A 370 -22.91 -3.97 -23.99
CA GLN A 370 -22.32 -4.67 -22.86
C GLN A 370 -21.12 -3.90 -22.29
N ILE A 371 -20.33 -3.25 -23.16
CA ILE A 371 -19.23 -2.36 -22.77
C ILE A 371 -19.75 -1.16 -21.98
N ARG A 372 -20.88 -0.56 -22.40
CA ARG A 372 -21.57 0.50 -21.66
C ARG A 372 -22.07 0.04 -20.30
N ALA A 373 -22.76 -1.10 -20.25
CA ALA A 373 -23.25 -1.66 -19.00
C ALA A 373 -22.11 -1.95 -18.00
N MET A 374 -20.96 -2.43 -18.49
CA MET A 374 -19.77 -2.61 -17.67
C MET A 374 -19.19 -1.27 -17.15
N ALA A 375 -19.17 -0.22 -17.98
CA ALA A 375 -18.76 1.11 -17.57
C ALA A 375 -19.69 1.72 -16.50
N ASP A 376 -21.01 1.51 -16.64
CA ASP A 376 -22.00 1.95 -15.65
C ASP A 376 -21.84 1.19 -14.32
N LEU A 377 -21.55 -0.11 -14.38
CA LEU A 377 -21.23 -0.92 -13.21
C LEU A 377 -19.99 -0.38 -12.49
N TYR A 378 -18.92 -0.04 -13.22
CA TYR A 378 -17.73 0.60 -12.62
C TYR A 378 -18.07 1.92 -11.92
N GLY A 379 -18.95 2.75 -12.49
CA GLY A 379 -19.41 3.97 -11.83
C GLY A 379 -20.10 3.72 -10.49
N GLN A 380 -20.93 2.67 -10.41
CA GLN A 380 -21.58 2.26 -9.17
C GLN A 380 -20.57 1.71 -8.16
N MET A 381 -19.62 0.88 -8.60
CA MET A 381 -18.54 0.34 -7.75
C MET A 381 -17.69 1.46 -7.16
N VAL A 382 -17.29 2.45 -7.97
CA VAL A 382 -16.49 3.60 -7.53
C VAL A 382 -17.25 4.44 -6.50
N SER A 383 -18.53 4.72 -6.75
CA SER A 383 -19.37 5.47 -5.82
C SER A 383 -19.50 4.74 -4.48
N LEU A 384 -19.72 3.43 -4.50
CA LEU A 384 -19.80 2.61 -3.30
C LEU A 384 -18.46 2.62 -2.53
N ALA A 385 -17.36 2.38 -3.24
CA ALA A 385 -16.03 2.28 -2.64
C ALA A 385 -15.57 3.61 -2.03
N GLN A 386 -15.91 4.75 -2.64
CA GLN A 386 -15.63 6.09 -2.10
C GLN A 386 -16.41 6.35 -0.80
N ASN A 387 -17.72 6.09 -0.82
CA ASN A 387 -18.57 6.28 0.35
C ASN A 387 -18.12 5.39 1.51
N LEU A 388 -17.76 4.15 1.22
CA LEU A 388 -17.22 3.23 2.22
C LEU A 388 -15.86 3.72 2.76
N LEU A 389 -14.96 4.14 1.88
CA LEU A 389 -13.63 4.55 2.33
C LEU A 389 -13.69 5.83 3.19
N LEU A 390 -14.64 6.73 2.95
CA LEU A 390 -14.87 7.92 3.78
C LEU A 390 -15.24 7.59 5.23
N THR A 391 -15.82 6.41 5.51
CA THR A 391 -16.13 6.00 6.89
C THR A 391 -14.97 5.29 7.59
N HIS A 392 -14.03 4.74 6.82
CA HIS A 392 -12.87 3.99 7.33
C HIS A 392 -11.60 4.85 7.45
N ALA A 393 -11.44 5.83 6.55
CA ALA A 393 -10.27 6.68 6.50
C ALA A 393 -10.42 7.95 7.37
N PRO A 394 -9.34 8.49 7.92
CA PRO A 394 -9.38 9.73 8.68
C PRO A 394 -9.70 10.93 7.78
N GLN A 395 -10.35 11.95 8.37
CA GLN A 395 -10.76 13.16 7.66
C GLN A 395 -9.60 13.88 6.96
N SER A 396 -8.38 13.75 7.48
CA SER A 396 -7.16 14.34 6.93
C SER A 396 -6.86 13.90 5.49
N VAL A 397 -7.31 12.71 5.06
CA VAL A 397 -7.10 12.18 3.71
C VAL A 397 -8.37 12.12 2.87
N ALA A 398 -9.50 12.61 3.39
CA ALA A 398 -10.80 12.54 2.71
C ALA A 398 -10.78 13.17 1.31
N GLY A 399 -10.03 14.26 1.12
CA GLY A 399 -9.86 14.92 -0.17
C GLY A 399 -9.11 14.09 -1.22
N LEU A 400 -8.34 13.08 -0.81
CA LEU A 400 -7.57 12.20 -1.70
C LEU A 400 -8.42 11.03 -2.23
N ILE A 401 -9.44 10.62 -1.47
CA ILE A 401 -10.26 9.42 -1.72
C ILE A 401 -10.85 9.38 -3.13
N PRO A 402 -11.46 10.45 -3.68
CA PRO A 402 -12.07 10.39 -5.00
C PRO A 402 -11.09 9.94 -6.08
N ASN A 403 -9.91 10.57 -6.11
CA ASN A 403 -8.87 10.26 -7.10
C ASN A 403 -8.26 8.87 -6.86
N VAL A 404 -7.98 8.51 -5.60
CA VAL A 404 -7.44 7.20 -5.26
C VAL A 404 -8.37 6.10 -5.76
N VAL A 405 -9.62 6.07 -5.30
CA VAL A 405 -10.58 5.04 -5.69
C VAL A 405 -10.87 5.08 -7.19
N GLY A 406 -11.09 6.28 -7.74
CA GLY A 406 -11.46 6.46 -9.14
C GLY A 406 -10.40 5.97 -10.13
N LYS A 407 -9.12 5.92 -9.74
CA LYS A 407 -8.04 5.40 -10.59
C LYS A 407 -7.54 4.01 -10.21
N THR A 408 -7.71 3.56 -8.98
CA THR A 408 -7.14 2.27 -8.54
C THR A 408 -8.16 1.16 -8.40
N LEU A 409 -9.45 1.45 -8.26
CA LEU A 409 -10.47 0.43 -7.94
C LEU A 409 -10.53 -0.69 -8.98
N PHE A 410 -10.43 -0.37 -10.27
CA PHE A 410 -10.41 -1.37 -11.33
C PHE A 410 -9.29 -2.40 -11.11
N PHE A 411 -8.07 -1.92 -10.87
CA PHE A 411 -6.90 -2.78 -10.68
C PHE A 411 -7.04 -3.69 -9.46
N ASP A 412 -7.79 -3.24 -8.47
CA ASP A 412 -8.00 -3.92 -7.19
C ASP A 412 -9.21 -4.87 -7.19
N THR A 413 -10.03 -4.88 -8.26
CA THR A 413 -11.31 -5.61 -8.34
C THR A 413 -11.43 -6.56 -9.52
N VAL A 414 -10.40 -6.69 -10.37
CA VAL A 414 -10.38 -7.65 -11.49
C VAL A 414 -10.73 -9.06 -11.02
N GLY A 415 -10.05 -9.56 -9.98
CA GLY A 415 -10.30 -10.87 -9.39
C GLY A 415 -11.74 -11.04 -8.87
N LEU A 416 -12.24 -10.05 -8.12
CA LEU A 416 -13.60 -10.03 -7.58
C LEU A 416 -14.66 -10.15 -8.69
N LEU A 417 -14.51 -9.40 -9.78
CA LEU A 417 -15.45 -9.48 -10.91
C LEU A 417 -15.44 -10.87 -11.57
N GLY A 418 -14.27 -11.50 -11.66
CA GLY A 418 -14.15 -12.90 -12.09
C GLY A 418 -14.88 -13.87 -11.15
N LYS A 419 -14.74 -13.69 -9.84
CA LYS A 419 -15.46 -14.49 -8.83
C LYS A 419 -16.98 -14.29 -8.92
N CYS A 420 -17.46 -13.06 -9.00
CA CYS A 420 -18.88 -12.75 -9.15
C CYS A 420 -19.48 -13.34 -10.43
N ALA A 421 -18.75 -13.29 -11.55
CA ALA A 421 -19.19 -13.88 -12.82
C ALA A 421 -19.28 -15.42 -12.76
N LEU A 422 -18.39 -16.06 -11.99
CA LEU A 422 -18.45 -17.51 -11.74
C LEU A 422 -19.61 -17.86 -10.80
N ASP A 423 -19.78 -17.11 -9.71
CA ASP A 423 -20.81 -17.35 -8.69
C ASP A 423 -22.23 -17.12 -9.20
N SER A 424 -22.41 -16.19 -10.13
CA SER A 424 -23.70 -15.99 -10.81
C SER A 424 -24.08 -17.15 -11.74
N GLY A 425 -23.13 -18.05 -12.03
CA GLY A 425 -23.29 -19.16 -12.97
C GLY A 425 -23.23 -18.73 -14.45
N ALA A 426 -22.95 -17.45 -14.72
CA ALA A 426 -22.87 -16.91 -16.09
C ALA A 426 -21.59 -17.33 -16.82
N LEU A 427 -20.49 -17.51 -16.07
CA LEU A 427 -19.27 -18.20 -16.53
C LEU A 427 -19.12 -19.56 -15.85
N ARG A 428 -18.49 -20.51 -16.55
CA ARG A 428 -18.07 -21.80 -16.00
C ARG A 428 -16.61 -22.05 -16.32
N LEU A 429 -15.97 -22.91 -15.54
CA LEU A 429 -14.61 -23.39 -15.81
C LEU A 429 -14.69 -24.61 -16.74
N PRO A 430 -14.30 -24.49 -18.02
CA PRO A 430 -14.29 -25.62 -18.93
C PRO A 430 -13.09 -26.55 -18.63
N PRO A 431 -13.20 -27.86 -18.93
CA PRO A 431 -12.10 -28.80 -18.76
C PRO A 431 -11.03 -28.59 -19.85
N THR A 432 -10.10 -27.67 -19.61
CA THR A 432 -9.01 -27.36 -20.55
C THR A 432 -7.68 -27.13 -19.83
N GLU A 433 -6.59 -27.41 -20.52
CA GLU A 433 -5.22 -27.10 -20.10
C GLU A 433 -4.73 -25.76 -20.67
N LEU A 434 -5.54 -25.09 -21.49
CA LEU A 434 -5.18 -23.84 -22.14
C LEU A 434 -5.54 -22.63 -21.27
N PRO A 435 -4.84 -21.49 -21.43
CA PRO A 435 -5.25 -20.22 -20.86
C PRO A 435 -6.68 -19.84 -21.23
N LEU A 436 -7.44 -19.30 -20.28
CA LEU A 436 -8.86 -18.99 -20.48
C LEU A 436 -9.11 -17.52 -20.81
N ALA A 437 -8.75 -16.61 -19.91
CA ALA A 437 -9.05 -15.19 -20.07
C ALA A 437 -7.94 -14.44 -20.82
N VAL A 438 -7.70 -14.85 -22.07
CA VAL A 438 -6.71 -14.21 -22.95
C VAL A 438 -7.18 -14.18 -24.40
N PHE A 439 -7.01 -13.02 -25.04
CA PHE A 439 -7.10 -12.91 -26.50
C PHE A 439 -5.82 -12.26 -27.05
N LEU A 440 -5.50 -12.64 -28.28
CA LEU A 440 -4.38 -12.12 -29.06
C LEU A 440 -4.91 -11.11 -30.07
N TYR A 441 -4.11 -10.12 -30.44
CA TYR A 441 -4.52 -9.14 -31.43
C TYR A 441 -3.35 -8.55 -32.19
N GLN A 442 -3.60 -8.16 -33.45
CA GLN A 442 -2.63 -7.46 -34.29
C GLN A 442 -2.38 -6.04 -33.79
N ILE A 443 -1.11 -5.67 -33.64
CA ILE A 443 -0.69 -4.30 -33.27
C ILE A 443 -0.28 -3.53 -34.52
N VAL A 444 -0.47 -2.20 -34.51
CA VAL A 444 0.14 -1.33 -35.52
C VAL A 444 1.63 -1.23 -35.17
N PRO A 445 2.57 -1.46 -36.10
CA PRO A 445 3.98 -1.16 -35.85
C PRO A 445 4.12 0.29 -35.41
N LEU A 446 4.86 0.54 -34.33
CA LEU A 446 5.29 1.90 -33.98
C LEU A 446 6.11 2.41 -35.18
N GLN A 447 5.58 3.40 -35.90
CA GLN A 447 6.32 4.11 -36.96
C GLN A 447 7.40 4.98 -36.35
#